data_AF-A0A7S4NBN1-F1
#
_entry.id   AF-A0A7S4NBN1-F1
#
_cell.length_a   1.000
_cell.length_b   1.000
_cell.length_c   1.000
_cell.angle_alpha   90.00
_cell.angle_beta   90.00
_cell.angle_gamma   90.00
#
_symmetry.space_group_name_H-M   'P 1'
#
loop_
_entity.id
_entity.type
_entity.pdbx_description
1 polymer ?
#
loop_
_entity_poly.entity_id
_entity_poly.type
_entity_poly.pdbx_seq_one_letter_code
_entity_poly.pdbx_strand_id
1 'polypeptide(L)'
;MSANTMTVRHRYGYIGVFGDEIDTYAKEASEQEHVDMPHTAPYHMTLIAKFEIQQLVLENRISLEGLVEEAQQLESRSIYPLGVGGDPKGVCWVVMVWNAGNIFRKKLGLPCKQFHITLSKVDDHNVDKGVRSLRDEGFTARLDSSQMDHLVVSCNLGGESSLASCYAREMCARFPEVGKGWIRLGDCARQEGASKLAMLAYARSLQCPQESARLGDYCAKKLLQCSLETGWGCLFGDNEYEQIPDELRSHLLSPWPRSLRETAMRIYESNAPLLVSTPRIHLQVPLVNVGRAKAEAGTGSLLLLVTPLTAWQSSSLSPASSAGSSLTS
;
A
#
# COMPACT_ATOMS: atom_id res chain seq x y z
N MET A 1 -22.45 17.32 26.84
CA MET A 1 -22.13 16.75 25.51
C MET A 1 -21.88 15.27 25.71
N SER A 2 -22.90 14.43 25.55
CA SER A 2 -22.72 12.98 25.63
C SER A 2 -21.88 12.55 24.44
N ALA A 3 -20.79 11.85 24.68
CA ALA A 3 -19.96 11.30 23.62
C ALA A 3 -20.81 10.29 22.84
N ASN A 4 -21.16 10.61 21.59
CA ASN A 4 -21.61 9.61 20.63
C ASN A 4 -20.51 8.56 20.55
N THR A 5 -20.78 7.36 21.06
CA THR A 5 -19.74 6.33 21.23
C THR A 5 -20.21 5.06 20.55
N MET A 6 -19.51 4.66 19.50
CA MET A 6 -19.61 3.31 18.96
C MET A 6 -19.19 2.29 20.03
N THR A 7 -20.03 1.29 20.28
CA THR A 7 -19.79 0.25 21.28
C THR A 7 -19.90 -1.14 20.67
N VAL A 8 -18.97 -2.01 21.04
CA VAL A 8 -19.01 -3.42 20.66
C VAL A 8 -19.88 -4.18 21.65
N ARG A 9 -20.87 -4.93 21.17
CA ARG A 9 -21.80 -5.70 22.01
C ARG A 9 -22.15 -7.03 21.37
N HIS A 10 -22.49 -8.00 22.20
CA HIS A 10 -23.14 -9.23 21.77
C HIS A 10 -24.66 -9.05 21.75
N ARG A 11 -25.29 -9.26 20.59
CA ARG A 11 -26.75 -9.23 20.41
C ARG A 11 -27.18 -10.26 19.37
N TYR A 12 -28.34 -10.87 19.59
CA TYR A 12 -28.96 -11.82 18.66
C TYR A 12 -28.03 -12.96 18.19
N GLY A 13 -27.05 -13.33 19.03
CA GLY A 13 -26.09 -14.39 18.74
C GLY A 13 -24.89 -13.96 17.89
N TYR A 14 -24.64 -12.67 17.66
CA TYR A 14 -23.43 -12.17 16.98
C TYR A 14 -22.80 -11.03 17.79
N ILE A 15 -21.50 -10.77 17.56
CA ILE A 15 -20.81 -9.61 18.12
C ILE A 15 -20.75 -8.54 17.04
N GLY A 16 -21.26 -7.35 17.34
CA GLY A 16 -21.34 -6.24 16.40
C GLY A 16 -21.01 -4.90 17.05
N VAL A 17 -20.74 -3.92 16.19
CA VAL A 17 -20.58 -2.51 16.58
C VAL A 17 -21.91 -1.80 16.38
N PHE A 18 -22.33 -1.08 17.41
CA PHE A 18 -23.59 -0.34 17.46
C PHE A 18 -23.35 1.06 18.05
N GLY A 19 -24.23 2.00 17.75
CA GLY A 19 -24.25 3.33 18.37
C GLY A 19 -24.64 4.41 17.39
N ASP A 20 -24.86 5.61 17.92
CA ASP A 20 -25.42 6.73 17.16
C ASP A 20 -24.59 7.10 15.93
N GLU A 21 -23.26 6.91 15.95
CA GLU A 21 -22.40 7.16 14.78
C GLU A 21 -22.64 6.16 13.65
N ILE A 22 -22.83 4.88 13.96
CA ILE A 22 -23.18 3.84 12.96
C ILE A 22 -24.55 4.17 12.34
N ASP A 23 -25.52 4.54 13.19
CA ASP A 23 -26.84 4.95 12.71
C ASP A 23 -26.78 6.24 11.87
N THR A 24 -25.91 7.19 12.23
CA THR A 24 -25.71 8.44 11.50
C THR A 24 -25.15 8.16 10.11
N TYR A 25 -24.07 7.39 10.00
CA TYR A 25 -23.49 7.02 8.70
C TYR A 25 -24.51 6.31 7.81
N ALA A 26 -25.31 5.41 8.39
CA ALA A 26 -26.32 4.70 7.62
C ALA A 26 -27.45 5.62 7.14
N LYS A 27 -27.91 6.55 7.98
CA LYS A 27 -28.96 7.52 7.63
C LYS A 27 -28.49 8.50 6.56
N GLU A 28 -27.32 9.11 6.74
CA GLU A 28 -26.72 10.03 5.77
C GLU A 28 -26.54 9.36 4.40
N ALA A 29 -26.02 8.13 4.40
CA ALA A 29 -25.87 7.35 3.17
C ALA A 29 -27.22 6.99 2.52
N SER A 30 -28.23 6.64 3.33
CA SER A 30 -29.57 6.31 2.81
C SER A 30 -30.27 7.53 2.20
N GLU A 31 -30.14 8.70 2.85
CA GLU A 31 -30.67 9.98 2.36
C GLU A 31 -29.98 10.39 1.05
N GLN A 32 -28.65 10.33 1.01
CA GLN A 32 -27.87 10.66 -0.19
C GLN A 32 -28.26 9.77 -1.38
N GLU A 33 -28.45 8.48 -1.15
CA GLU A 33 -28.71 7.48 -2.20
C GLU A 33 -30.19 7.25 -2.47
N HIS A 34 -31.08 8.00 -1.81
CA HIS A 34 -32.54 7.89 -1.93
C HIS A 34 -33.02 6.45 -1.68
N VAL A 35 -32.42 5.78 -0.71
CA VAL A 35 -32.80 4.44 -0.29
C VAL A 35 -33.97 4.56 0.68
N ASP A 36 -35.19 4.52 0.15
CA ASP A 36 -36.43 4.57 0.92
C ASP A 36 -36.65 3.26 1.69
N MET A 37 -36.07 3.13 2.89
CA MET A 37 -36.36 1.98 3.75
C MET A 37 -36.39 2.33 5.24
N PRO A 38 -37.55 2.19 5.92
CA PRO A 38 -37.59 2.24 7.37
C PRO A 38 -36.95 0.98 7.94
N HIS A 39 -35.76 1.11 8.51
CA HIS A 39 -35.19 0.08 9.37
C HIS A 39 -35.92 0.07 10.71
N THR A 40 -36.50 -1.08 11.05
CA THR A 40 -37.19 -1.29 12.35
C THR A 40 -36.23 -1.63 13.48
N ALA A 41 -34.94 -1.84 13.17
CA ALA A 41 -33.88 -2.18 14.11
C ALA A 41 -32.70 -1.20 13.93
N PRO A 42 -31.90 -0.96 14.98
CA PRO A 42 -30.70 -0.12 14.86
C PRO A 42 -29.71 -0.73 13.88
N TYR A 43 -28.99 0.13 13.15
CA TYR A 43 -27.94 -0.29 12.25
C TYR A 43 -26.76 -0.87 13.05
N HIS A 44 -26.02 -1.75 12.40
CA HIS A 44 -24.87 -2.40 13.01
C HIS A 44 -23.85 -2.82 11.98
N MET A 45 -22.63 -3.03 12.45
CA MET A 45 -21.54 -3.62 11.70
C MET A 45 -21.11 -4.91 12.39
N THR A 46 -21.24 -6.06 11.74
CA THR A 46 -20.96 -7.36 12.37
C THR A 46 -19.46 -7.64 12.45
N LEU A 47 -18.92 -7.74 13.67
CA LEU A 47 -17.53 -8.14 13.94
C LEU A 47 -17.34 -9.66 13.85
N ILE A 48 -18.17 -10.43 14.57
CA ILE A 48 -18.16 -11.90 14.58
C ILE A 48 -19.58 -12.38 14.35
N ALA A 49 -19.79 -13.17 13.30
CA ALA A 49 -21.08 -13.75 12.94
C ALA A 49 -21.46 -14.89 13.89
N LYS A 50 -22.75 -15.23 13.90
CA LYS A 50 -23.29 -16.26 14.80
C LYS A 50 -22.63 -17.63 14.66
N PHE A 51 -22.40 -18.08 13.43
CA PHE A 51 -21.74 -19.36 13.18
C PHE A 51 -20.26 -19.33 13.61
N GLU A 52 -19.58 -18.19 13.47
CA GLU A 52 -18.19 -18.01 13.90
C GLU A 52 -18.08 -18.08 15.43
N ILE A 53 -19.04 -17.50 16.17
CA ILE A 53 -19.09 -17.63 17.63
C ILE A 53 -19.27 -19.09 18.03
N GLN A 54 -20.20 -19.80 17.38
CA GLN A 54 -20.41 -21.22 17.65
C GLN A 54 -19.13 -22.02 17.42
N GLN A 55 -18.42 -21.75 16.32
CA GLN A 55 -17.14 -22.36 16.03
C GLN A 55 -16.09 -22.06 17.12
N LEU A 56 -15.89 -20.79 17.48
CA LEU A 56 -14.89 -20.38 18.47
C LEU A 56 -15.17 -20.95 19.87
N VAL A 57 -16.45 -20.95 20.30
CA VAL A 57 -16.83 -21.43 21.63
C VAL A 57 -16.76 -22.95 21.71
N LEU A 58 -17.22 -23.66 20.68
CA LEU A 58 -17.27 -25.13 20.67
C LEU A 58 -15.90 -25.75 20.36
N GLU A 59 -15.17 -25.24 19.38
CA GLU A 59 -13.92 -25.84 18.89
C GLU A 59 -12.70 -25.31 19.65
N ASN A 60 -12.62 -24.00 19.89
CA ASN A 60 -11.44 -23.36 20.48
C ASN A 60 -11.55 -23.17 22.00
N ARG A 61 -12.63 -23.64 22.63
CA ARG A 61 -12.91 -23.55 24.08
C ARG A 61 -12.77 -22.13 24.65
N ILE A 62 -13.09 -21.12 23.84
CA ILE A 62 -13.10 -19.71 24.28
C ILE A 62 -14.44 -19.44 24.97
N SER A 63 -14.43 -18.83 26.16
CA SER A 63 -15.67 -18.40 26.81
C SER A 63 -16.30 -17.24 26.03
N LEU A 64 -17.62 -17.27 25.86
CA LEU A 64 -18.33 -16.20 25.17
C LEU A 64 -18.16 -14.87 25.92
N GLU A 65 -18.20 -14.90 27.25
CA GLU A 65 -18.02 -13.72 28.09
C GLU A 65 -16.64 -13.10 27.88
N GLY A 66 -15.58 -13.90 27.90
CA GLY A 66 -14.21 -13.42 27.69
C GLY A 66 -14.00 -12.89 26.27
N LEU A 67 -14.62 -13.52 25.27
CA LEU A 67 -14.59 -13.04 23.88
C LEU A 67 -15.26 -11.66 23.74
N VAL A 68 -16.39 -11.45 24.40
CA VAL A 68 -17.12 -10.17 24.38
C VAL A 68 -16.35 -9.08 25.12
N GLU A 69 -15.80 -9.40 26.30
CA GLU A 69 -14.98 -8.48 27.08
C GLU A 69 -13.75 -8.01 26.29
N GLU A 70 -13.05 -8.93 25.61
CA GLU A 70 -11.91 -8.57 24.77
C GLU A 70 -12.34 -7.71 23.58
N ALA A 71 -13.45 -8.08 22.91
CA ALA A 71 -13.98 -7.32 21.79
C ALA A 71 -14.41 -5.89 22.19
N GLN A 72 -14.83 -5.68 23.43
CA GLN A 72 -15.19 -4.37 23.98
C GLN A 72 -13.98 -3.45 24.20
N GLN A 73 -12.77 -3.99 24.28
CA GLN A 73 -11.53 -3.21 24.40
C GLN A 73 -11.02 -2.71 23.05
N LEU A 74 -11.64 -3.11 21.94
CA LEU A 74 -11.21 -2.69 20.61
C LEU A 74 -11.44 -1.19 20.40
N GLU A 75 -10.46 -0.53 19.80
CA GLU A 75 -10.57 0.88 19.45
C GLU A 75 -11.65 1.08 18.37
N SER A 76 -12.72 1.79 18.73
CA SER A 76 -13.83 2.12 17.83
C SER A 76 -13.70 3.47 17.14
N ARG A 77 -12.78 4.34 17.60
CA ARG A 77 -12.51 5.66 17.00
C ARG A 77 -11.89 5.58 15.59
N SER A 78 -11.32 4.43 15.28
CA SER A 78 -10.63 4.17 14.01
C SER A 78 -11.50 3.36 13.04
N ILE A 79 -12.82 3.55 13.13
CA ILE A 79 -13.84 3.02 12.21
C ILE A 79 -14.20 4.14 11.24
N TYR A 80 -13.95 3.93 9.95
CA TYR A 80 -14.15 4.96 8.94
C TYR A 80 -15.13 4.50 7.86
N PRO A 81 -16.18 5.29 7.55
CA PRO A 81 -17.00 5.06 6.37
C PRO A 81 -16.23 5.51 5.13
N LEU A 82 -16.17 4.65 4.11
CA LEU A 82 -15.54 5.01 2.84
C LEU A 82 -16.54 5.55 1.82
N GLY A 83 -17.79 5.12 1.89
CA GLY A 83 -18.85 5.48 0.95
C GLY A 83 -19.84 4.33 0.75
N VAL A 84 -20.70 4.47 -0.25
CA VAL A 84 -21.74 3.49 -0.56
C VAL A 84 -21.32 2.56 -1.68
N GLY A 85 -21.56 1.27 -1.48
CA GLY A 85 -21.42 0.23 -2.50
C GLY A 85 -22.76 -0.47 -2.81
N GLY A 86 -22.79 -1.18 -3.93
CA GLY A 86 -23.96 -1.93 -4.39
C GLY A 86 -24.89 -1.14 -5.32
N ASP A 87 -26.18 -1.51 -5.36
CA ASP A 87 -27.22 -0.88 -6.18
C ASP A 87 -28.33 -0.34 -5.26
N PRO A 88 -28.68 0.97 -5.32
CA PRO A 88 -29.80 1.54 -4.56
C PRO A 88 -31.15 0.83 -4.78
N LYS A 89 -31.35 0.23 -5.96
CA LYS A 89 -32.58 -0.52 -6.28
C LYS A 89 -32.54 -1.97 -5.81
N GLY A 90 -31.41 -2.43 -5.28
CA GLY A 90 -31.17 -3.81 -4.89
C GLY A 90 -30.50 -3.90 -3.52
N VAL A 91 -29.29 -4.46 -3.50
CA VAL A 91 -28.49 -4.62 -2.28
C VAL A 91 -27.54 -3.44 -2.18
N CYS A 92 -27.61 -2.71 -1.07
CA CYS A 92 -26.87 -1.47 -0.85
C CYS A 92 -26.28 -1.46 0.57
N TRP A 93 -25.04 -0.99 0.71
CA TRP A 93 -24.34 -0.93 2.00
C TRP A 93 -23.33 0.21 2.07
N VAL A 94 -23.03 0.66 3.28
CA VAL A 94 -21.88 1.53 3.54
C VAL A 94 -20.65 0.66 3.71
N VAL A 95 -19.61 0.90 2.92
CA VAL A 95 -18.31 0.21 3.05
C VAL A 95 -17.54 0.85 4.21
N MET A 96 -17.09 0.02 5.14
CA MET A 96 -16.42 0.46 6.37
C MET A 96 -14.98 -0.09 6.44
N VAL A 97 -14.06 0.71 6.96
CA VAL A 97 -12.72 0.25 7.32
C VAL A 97 -12.59 0.18 8.83
N TRP A 98 -12.16 -0.99 9.34
CA TRP A 98 -11.84 -1.18 10.74
C TRP A 98 -10.70 -2.18 10.93
N ASN A 99 -9.47 -1.68 10.94
CA ASN A 99 -8.28 -2.53 11.03
C ASN A 99 -8.16 -3.25 12.38
N ALA A 100 -8.53 -2.60 13.48
CA ALA A 100 -8.53 -3.25 14.80
C ALA A 100 -9.48 -4.46 14.83
N GLY A 101 -10.64 -4.36 14.18
CA GLY A 101 -11.56 -5.48 14.01
C GLY A 101 -10.95 -6.65 13.22
N ASN A 102 -10.26 -6.37 12.10
CA ASN A 102 -9.60 -7.43 11.32
C ASN A 102 -8.38 -8.04 12.02
N ILE A 103 -7.61 -7.25 12.76
CA ILE A 103 -6.51 -7.76 13.61
C ILE A 103 -7.06 -8.69 14.69
N PHE A 104 -8.17 -8.30 15.34
CA PHE A 104 -8.84 -9.13 16.33
C PHE A 104 -9.36 -10.43 15.73
N ARG A 105 -10.03 -10.38 14.58
CA ARG A 105 -10.48 -11.59 13.84
C ARG A 105 -9.31 -12.52 13.52
N LYS A 106 -8.20 -11.97 13.03
CA LYS A 106 -6.98 -12.75 12.74
C LYS A 106 -6.39 -13.42 14.00
N LYS A 107 -6.40 -12.73 15.15
CA LYS A 107 -5.96 -13.30 16.44
C LYS A 107 -6.78 -14.54 16.82
N LEU A 108 -8.06 -14.57 16.46
CA LEU A 108 -8.98 -15.67 16.71
C LEU A 108 -8.93 -16.76 15.62
N GLY A 109 -8.05 -16.64 14.63
CA GLY A 109 -7.98 -17.55 13.49
C GLY A 109 -9.11 -17.39 12.47
N LEU A 110 -9.91 -16.32 12.57
CA LEU A 110 -10.98 -16.02 11.63
C LEU A 110 -10.42 -15.31 10.38
N PRO A 111 -11.05 -15.48 9.21
CA PRO A 111 -10.68 -14.74 8.01
C PRO A 111 -10.95 -13.24 8.18
N CYS A 112 -10.17 -12.42 7.46
CA CYS A 112 -10.45 -10.99 7.37
C CYS A 112 -11.84 -10.76 6.76
N LYS A 113 -12.50 -9.69 7.21
CA LYS A 113 -13.86 -9.35 6.79
C LYS A 113 -13.89 -7.97 6.15
N GLN A 114 -14.70 -7.86 5.11
CA GLN A 114 -15.12 -6.59 4.53
C GLN A 114 -16.25 -6.04 5.38
N PHE A 115 -15.92 -5.10 6.27
CA PHE A 115 -16.88 -4.51 7.16
C PHE A 115 -17.82 -3.58 6.39
N HIS A 116 -19.11 -3.64 6.74
CA HIS A 116 -20.13 -2.86 6.09
C HIS A 116 -21.33 -2.65 7.02
N ILE A 117 -22.15 -1.67 6.68
CA ILE A 117 -23.48 -1.44 7.26
C ILE A 117 -24.50 -1.67 6.15
N THR A 118 -25.35 -2.67 6.28
CA THR A 118 -26.38 -2.98 5.28
C THR A 118 -27.49 -1.93 5.32
N LEU A 119 -27.79 -1.31 4.17
CA LEU A 119 -28.86 -0.32 4.02
C LEU A 119 -30.13 -0.95 3.43
N SER A 120 -30.01 -1.96 2.58
CA SER A 120 -31.14 -2.67 1.97
C SER A 120 -31.79 -3.70 2.91
N LYS A 121 -33.06 -4.03 2.67
CA LYS A 121 -33.74 -5.15 3.39
C LYS A 121 -33.24 -6.53 2.96
N VAL A 122 -32.85 -6.65 1.69
CA VAL A 122 -32.26 -7.86 1.15
C VAL A 122 -30.75 -7.75 1.38
N ASP A 123 -30.19 -8.70 2.13
CA ASP A 123 -28.75 -8.88 2.24
C ASP A 123 -28.37 -10.08 1.37
N ASP A 124 -27.42 -9.87 0.46
CA ASP A 124 -26.79 -10.95 -0.30
C ASP A 124 -25.35 -11.11 0.19
N HIS A 125 -25.03 -12.25 0.78
CA HIS A 125 -23.69 -12.51 1.30
C HIS A 125 -22.65 -12.85 0.23
N ASN A 126 -23.05 -13.00 -1.04
CA ASN A 126 -22.16 -13.40 -2.14
C ASN A 126 -21.59 -12.24 -2.96
N VAL A 127 -22.04 -11.00 -2.69
CA VAL A 127 -21.51 -9.82 -3.36
C VAL A 127 -20.28 -9.29 -2.64
N ASP A 128 -19.32 -8.76 -3.41
CA ASP A 128 -18.17 -8.04 -2.85
C ASP A 128 -18.66 -6.81 -2.10
N LYS A 129 -18.39 -6.73 -0.80
CA LYS A 129 -18.76 -5.60 0.06
C LYS A 129 -17.54 -4.74 0.45
N GLY A 130 -16.42 -4.98 -0.20
CA GLY A 130 -15.16 -4.28 0.02
C GLY A 130 -15.04 -2.99 -0.78
N VAL A 131 -13.82 -2.48 -0.82
CA VAL A 131 -13.49 -1.18 -1.44
C VAL A 131 -13.81 -1.15 -2.94
N ARG A 132 -13.69 -2.29 -3.65
CA ARG A 132 -14.01 -2.37 -5.10
C ARG A 132 -15.50 -2.21 -5.40
N SER A 133 -16.36 -2.36 -4.39
CA SER A 133 -17.81 -2.17 -4.53
C SER A 133 -18.25 -0.71 -4.45
N LEU A 134 -17.35 0.20 -4.07
CA LEU A 134 -17.64 1.63 -3.97
C LEU A 134 -18.03 2.19 -5.34
N ARG A 135 -19.13 2.94 -5.38
CA ARG A 135 -19.65 3.54 -6.62
C ARG A 135 -18.95 4.83 -7.00
N ASP A 136 -18.40 5.52 -6.02
CA ASP A 136 -17.66 6.77 -6.22
C ASP A 136 -16.19 6.45 -6.49
N GLU A 137 -15.78 6.53 -7.75
CA GLU A 137 -14.39 6.33 -8.18
C GLU A 137 -13.43 7.38 -7.60
N GLY A 138 -13.94 8.56 -7.20
CA GLY A 138 -13.17 9.64 -6.60
C GLY A 138 -13.12 9.62 -5.07
N PHE A 139 -13.55 8.52 -4.43
CA PHE A 139 -13.74 8.50 -2.99
C PHE A 139 -12.47 8.78 -2.18
N THR A 140 -11.30 8.48 -2.72
CA THR A 140 -10.05 8.69 -2.01
C THR A 140 -9.76 10.18 -1.82
N ALA A 141 -10.21 11.05 -2.73
CA ALA A 141 -9.93 12.49 -2.69
C ALA A 141 -10.43 13.19 -1.42
N ARG A 142 -11.48 12.66 -0.77
CA ARG A 142 -12.02 13.18 0.51
C ARG A 142 -11.32 12.63 1.75
N LEU A 143 -10.53 11.57 1.61
CA LEU A 143 -9.90 10.90 2.75
C LEU A 143 -8.70 11.70 3.24
N ASP A 144 -8.58 11.83 4.57
CA ASP A 144 -7.36 12.36 5.19
C ASP A 144 -6.24 11.31 5.24
N SER A 145 -5.06 11.71 5.75
CA SER A 145 -3.90 10.82 5.83
C SER A 145 -4.10 9.62 6.77
N SER A 146 -4.90 9.77 7.84
CA SER A 146 -5.21 8.67 8.77
C SER A 146 -6.15 7.66 8.11
N GLN A 147 -7.18 8.13 7.44
CA GLN A 147 -8.13 7.30 6.70
C GLN A 147 -7.43 6.57 5.54
N MET A 148 -6.52 7.24 4.82
CA MET A 148 -5.70 6.61 3.79
C MET A 148 -4.77 5.53 4.36
N ASP A 149 -4.10 5.76 5.49
CA ASP A 149 -3.30 4.72 6.16
C ASP A 149 -4.17 3.50 6.49
N HIS A 150 -5.35 3.75 7.04
CA HIS A 150 -6.29 2.70 7.39
C HIS A 150 -6.80 1.92 6.17
N LEU A 151 -7.07 2.60 5.06
CA LEU A 151 -7.46 1.99 3.79
C LEU A 151 -6.37 1.06 3.25
N VAL A 152 -5.11 1.52 3.23
CA VAL A 152 -3.97 0.73 2.75
C VAL A 152 -3.76 -0.52 3.60
N VAL A 153 -3.84 -0.38 4.93
CA VAL A 153 -3.74 -1.52 5.85
C VAL A 153 -4.89 -2.51 5.65
N SER A 154 -6.12 -2.00 5.46
CA SER A 154 -7.29 -2.85 5.21
C SER A 154 -7.12 -3.69 3.93
N CYS A 155 -6.65 -3.07 2.84
CA CYS A 155 -6.36 -3.77 1.58
C CYS A 155 -5.29 -4.86 1.78
N ASN A 156 -4.20 -4.55 2.49
CA ASN A 156 -3.16 -5.54 2.80
C ASN A 156 -3.68 -6.71 3.65
N LEU A 157 -4.50 -6.43 4.67
CA LEU A 157 -5.11 -7.47 5.51
C LEU A 157 -6.07 -8.35 4.69
N GLY A 158 -6.75 -7.78 3.71
CA GLY A 158 -7.64 -8.49 2.78
C GLY A 158 -6.92 -9.23 1.64
N GLY A 159 -5.59 -9.13 1.52
CA GLY A 159 -4.83 -9.73 0.43
C GLY A 159 -4.88 -8.97 -0.91
N GLU A 160 -5.40 -7.74 -0.90
CA GLU A 160 -5.54 -6.87 -2.08
C GLU A 160 -4.25 -6.05 -2.30
N SER A 161 -3.10 -6.71 -2.44
CA SER A 161 -1.79 -6.05 -2.48
C SER A 161 -1.67 -4.99 -3.58
N SER A 162 -2.28 -5.21 -4.75
CA SER A 162 -2.27 -4.23 -5.86
C SER A 162 -3.02 -2.95 -5.50
N LEU A 163 -4.19 -3.04 -4.84
CA LEU A 163 -4.91 -1.87 -4.36
C LEU A 163 -4.16 -1.17 -3.23
N ALA A 164 -3.57 -1.94 -2.30
CA ALA A 164 -2.77 -1.39 -1.22
C ALA A 164 -1.60 -0.56 -1.75
N SER A 165 -0.90 -1.05 -2.77
CA SER A 165 0.19 -0.34 -3.45
C SER A 165 -0.28 0.94 -4.15
N CYS A 166 -1.42 0.87 -4.86
CA CYS A 166 -2.04 2.04 -5.49
C CYS A 166 -2.37 3.14 -4.47
N TYR A 167 -3.08 2.79 -3.40
CA TYR A 167 -3.45 3.76 -2.36
C TYR A 167 -2.25 4.24 -1.54
N ALA A 168 -1.21 3.43 -1.35
CA ALA A 168 0.03 3.85 -0.70
C ALA A 168 0.77 4.92 -1.53
N ARG A 169 0.83 4.75 -2.85
CA ARG A 169 1.37 5.76 -3.77
C ARG A 169 0.57 7.05 -3.70
N GLU A 170 -0.75 6.96 -3.79
CA GLU A 170 -1.64 8.12 -3.70
C GLU A 170 -1.46 8.87 -2.37
N MET A 171 -1.38 8.13 -1.25
CA MET A 171 -1.13 8.70 0.08
C MET A 171 0.20 9.45 0.13
N CYS A 172 1.27 8.88 -0.44
CA CYS A 172 2.59 9.53 -0.47
C CYS A 172 2.61 10.79 -1.34
N ALA A 173 1.87 10.79 -2.46
CA ALA A 173 1.77 11.94 -3.35
C ALA A 173 0.98 13.09 -2.71
N ARG A 174 -0.09 12.77 -1.97
CA ARG A 174 -0.98 13.76 -1.33
C ARG A 174 -0.46 14.28 0.01
N PHE A 175 0.22 13.42 0.78
CA PHE A 175 0.70 13.72 2.13
C PHE A 175 2.20 13.38 2.29
N PRO A 176 3.10 14.00 1.50
CA PRO A 176 4.52 13.63 1.44
C PRO A 176 5.31 13.88 2.74
N GLU A 177 4.73 14.59 3.70
CA GLU A 177 5.24 14.85 5.05
C GLU A 177 4.89 13.73 6.05
N VAL A 178 3.89 12.88 5.74
CA VAL A 178 3.41 11.84 6.65
C VAL A 178 4.26 10.57 6.48
N GLY A 179 5.11 10.29 7.48
CA GLY A 179 6.03 9.15 7.45
C GLY A 179 5.35 7.80 7.23
N LYS A 180 4.15 7.58 7.80
CA LYS A 180 3.38 6.34 7.65
C LYS A 180 3.11 5.98 6.19
N GLY A 181 2.77 6.95 5.34
CA GLY A 181 2.52 6.69 3.92
C GLY A 181 3.72 6.04 3.24
N TRP A 182 4.91 6.58 3.49
CA TRP A 182 6.17 6.04 2.99
C TRP A 182 6.50 4.66 3.55
N ILE A 183 6.14 4.39 4.81
CA ILE A 183 6.26 3.04 5.38
C ILE A 183 5.37 2.05 4.64
N ARG A 184 4.10 2.42 4.40
CA ARG A 184 3.16 1.56 3.66
C ARG A 184 3.61 1.29 2.23
N LEU A 185 4.09 2.33 1.55
CA LEU A 185 4.66 2.19 0.21
C LEU A 185 5.86 1.25 0.22
N GLY A 186 6.75 1.38 1.21
CA GLY A 186 7.89 0.49 1.36
C GLY A 186 7.48 -0.97 1.59
N ASP A 187 6.48 -1.20 2.44
CA ASP A 187 5.95 -2.53 2.71
C ASP A 187 5.30 -3.15 1.47
N CYS A 188 4.53 -2.38 0.69
CA CYS A 188 3.94 -2.84 -0.57
C CYS A 188 5.01 -3.15 -1.62
N ALA A 189 5.96 -2.23 -1.82
CA ALA A 189 7.06 -2.39 -2.77
C ALA A 189 7.91 -3.64 -2.46
N ARG A 190 8.13 -3.96 -1.18
CA ARG A 190 8.81 -5.21 -0.80
C ARG A 190 8.02 -6.46 -1.17
N GLN A 191 6.70 -6.45 -1.02
CA GLN A 191 5.86 -7.60 -1.41
C GLN A 191 5.87 -7.79 -2.93
N GLU A 192 6.02 -6.70 -3.69
CA GLU A 192 6.09 -6.70 -5.15
C GLU A 192 7.51 -6.98 -5.70
N GLY A 193 8.52 -7.10 -4.83
CA GLY A 193 9.92 -7.27 -5.26
C GLY A 193 10.59 -6.00 -5.80
N ALA A 194 9.98 -4.83 -5.62
CA ALA A 194 10.52 -3.53 -6.01
C ALA A 194 11.48 -2.98 -4.92
N SER A 195 12.61 -3.65 -4.71
CA SER A 195 13.54 -3.39 -3.60
C SER A 195 14.11 -1.98 -3.59
N LYS A 196 14.28 -1.34 -4.76
CA LYS A 196 14.74 0.05 -4.84
C LYS A 196 13.68 1.02 -4.35
N LEU A 197 12.43 0.87 -4.80
CA LEU A 197 11.31 1.67 -4.33
C LEU A 197 11.13 1.51 -2.81
N ALA A 198 11.21 0.28 -2.32
CA ALA A 198 11.15 0.00 -0.89
C ALA A 198 12.23 0.74 -0.10
N MET A 199 13.49 0.66 -0.53
CA MET A 199 14.59 1.36 0.13
C MET A 199 14.36 2.87 0.18
N LEU A 200 14.02 3.49 -0.96
CA LEU A 200 13.82 4.93 -1.01
C LEU A 200 12.62 5.37 -0.18
N ALA A 201 11.56 4.56 -0.12
CA ALA A 201 10.38 4.84 0.71
C ALA A 201 10.71 4.79 2.21
N TYR A 202 11.40 3.75 2.70
CA TYR A 202 11.81 3.71 4.13
C TYR A 202 12.80 4.83 4.48
N ALA A 203 13.71 5.17 3.56
CA ALA A 203 14.63 6.30 3.72
C ALA A 203 13.87 7.64 3.79
N ARG A 204 12.82 7.79 2.99
CA ARG A 204 11.97 8.97 3.00
C ARG A 204 11.16 9.05 4.29
N SER A 205 10.62 7.93 4.78
CA SER A 205 9.96 7.88 6.09
C SER A 205 10.86 8.39 7.21
N LEU A 206 12.13 7.96 7.28
CA LEU A 206 13.08 8.41 8.30
C LEU A 206 13.38 9.93 8.28
N GLN A 207 13.06 10.61 7.18
CA GLN A 207 13.19 12.07 7.07
C GLN A 207 11.92 12.81 7.53
N CYS A 208 10.81 12.10 7.68
CA CYS A 208 9.56 12.63 8.21
C CYS A 208 9.57 12.60 9.76
N PRO A 209 8.77 13.46 10.41
CA PRO A 209 8.52 13.36 11.86
C PRO A 209 8.03 11.95 12.22
N GLN A 210 8.74 11.30 13.16
CA GLN A 210 8.37 9.97 13.63
C GLN A 210 7.39 10.07 14.79
N GLU A 211 6.28 9.33 14.72
CA GLU A 211 5.33 9.22 15.84
C GLU A 211 5.91 8.40 17.01
N SER A 212 6.85 7.49 16.74
CA SER A 212 7.54 6.73 17.77
C SER A 212 8.93 6.28 17.32
N ALA A 213 9.84 6.10 18.30
CA ALA A 213 11.17 5.55 18.03
C ALA A 213 11.11 4.16 17.37
N ARG A 214 10.10 3.36 17.71
CA ARG A 214 9.88 2.01 17.13
C ARG A 214 9.68 2.05 15.62
N LEU A 215 9.00 3.08 15.09
CA LEU A 215 8.84 3.23 13.64
C LEU A 215 10.16 3.59 12.95
N GLY A 216 10.98 4.42 13.61
CA GLY A 216 12.33 4.71 13.16
C GLY A 216 13.20 3.45 13.09
N ASP A 217 13.21 2.65 14.16
CA ASP A 217 13.95 1.39 14.23
C ASP A 217 13.45 0.38 13.18
N TYR A 218 12.13 0.33 12.97
CA TYR A 218 11.52 -0.48 11.91
C TYR A 218 12.05 -0.07 10.54
N CYS A 219 12.01 1.22 10.20
CA CYS A 219 12.50 1.73 8.92
C CYS A 219 14.00 1.47 8.75
N ALA A 220 14.81 1.67 9.80
CA ALA A 220 16.24 1.38 9.78
C ALA A 220 16.53 -0.10 9.50
N LYS A 221 15.82 -1.01 10.18
CA LYS A 221 15.90 -2.46 9.93
C LYS A 221 15.48 -2.79 8.50
N LYS A 222 14.43 -2.17 7.98
CA LYS A 222 13.95 -2.40 6.62
C LYS A 222 14.90 -1.87 5.55
N LEU A 223 15.55 -0.72 5.79
CA LEU A 223 16.62 -0.21 4.93
C LEU A 223 17.78 -1.19 4.83
N LEU A 224 18.22 -1.72 5.97
CA LEU A 224 19.26 -2.75 5.99
C LEU A 224 18.84 -3.98 5.17
N GLN A 225 17.61 -4.45 5.34
CA GLN A 225 17.10 -5.58 4.55
C GLN A 225 17.08 -5.28 3.06
N CYS A 226 16.69 -4.08 2.63
CA CYS A 226 16.72 -3.70 1.22
C CYS A 226 18.16 -3.63 0.69
N SER A 227 19.14 -3.27 1.52
CA SER A 227 20.55 -3.18 1.10
C SER A 227 21.18 -4.51 0.66
N LEU A 228 20.54 -5.63 0.99
CA LEU A 228 20.94 -6.95 0.51
C LEU A 228 20.56 -7.18 -0.96
N GLU A 229 19.59 -6.43 -1.46
CA GLU A 229 18.97 -6.63 -2.78
C GLU A 229 19.27 -5.46 -3.73
N THR A 230 19.53 -4.25 -3.19
CA THR A 230 19.76 -3.03 -3.98
C THR A 230 20.84 -2.12 -3.38
N GLY A 231 21.43 -1.24 -4.20
CA GLY A 231 22.39 -0.23 -3.74
C GLY A 231 21.74 0.84 -2.86
N TRP A 232 22.53 1.51 -2.01
CA TRP A 232 22.03 2.55 -1.11
C TRP A 232 21.61 3.82 -1.84
N GLY A 233 20.47 4.40 -1.45
CA GLY A 233 19.96 5.66 -1.98
C GLY A 233 19.76 5.64 -3.49
N CYS A 234 20.12 6.74 -4.14
CA CYS A 234 19.94 6.95 -5.58
C CYS A 234 21.00 6.23 -6.45
N LEU A 235 21.68 5.21 -5.92
CA LEU A 235 22.57 4.35 -6.69
C LEU A 235 21.76 3.23 -7.33
N PHE A 236 21.38 3.40 -8.60
CA PHE A 236 20.58 2.46 -9.36
C PHE A 236 21.44 1.40 -10.05
N GLY A 237 20.98 0.15 -10.01
CA GLY A 237 21.36 -0.91 -10.94
C GLY A 237 20.42 -0.94 -12.14
N ASP A 238 20.59 -1.97 -12.97
CA ASP A 238 19.78 -2.15 -14.18
C ASP A 238 18.30 -2.37 -13.80
N ASN A 239 17.41 -1.68 -14.50
CA ASN A 239 15.95 -1.76 -14.34
C ASN A 239 15.38 -1.28 -12.98
N GLU A 240 16.21 -0.69 -12.10
CA GLU A 240 15.74 -0.21 -10.79
C GLU A 240 15.06 1.16 -10.87
N TYR A 241 15.34 1.94 -11.92
CA TYR A 241 14.78 3.27 -12.09
C TYR A 241 13.28 3.22 -12.46
N GLU A 242 12.90 2.22 -13.24
CA GLU A 242 11.53 1.91 -13.66
C GLU A 242 10.63 1.53 -12.48
N GLN A 243 11.22 1.10 -11.35
CA GLN A 243 10.47 0.84 -10.11
C GLN A 243 9.95 2.12 -9.46
N ILE A 244 10.45 3.31 -9.85
CA ILE A 244 10.12 4.57 -9.19
C ILE A 244 8.95 5.25 -9.91
N PRO A 245 7.77 5.36 -9.25
CA PRO A 245 6.63 6.06 -9.80
C PRO A 245 6.95 7.51 -10.15
N ASP A 246 6.52 7.95 -11.34
CA ASP A 246 6.76 9.30 -11.86
C ASP A 246 6.34 10.38 -10.85
N GLU A 247 5.16 10.22 -10.26
CA GLU A 247 4.57 11.19 -9.33
C GLU A 247 5.33 11.30 -7.99
N LEU A 248 6.18 10.33 -7.65
CA LEU A 248 6.94 10.31 -6.39
C LEU A 248 8.43 10.65 -6.58
N ARG A 249 8.90 10.79 -7.82
CA ARG A 249 10.33 10.99 -8.12
C ARG A 249 10.94 12.20 -7.44
N SER A 250 10.24 13.33 -7.40
CA SER A 250 10.71 14.57 -6.76
C SER A 250 11.00 14.38 -5.27
N HIS A 251 10.26 13.49 -4.60
CA HIS A 251 10.44 13.17 -3.18
C HIS A 251 11.51 12.10 -2.96
N LEU A 252 11.53 11.06 -3.79
CA LEU A 252 12.38 9.87 -3.59
C LEU A 252 13.80 10.02 -4.14
N LEU A 253 14.00 10.81 -5.19
CA LEU A 253 15.29 10.98 -5.87
C LEU A 253 16.11 12.16 -5.34
N SER A 254 15.63 12.83 -4.29
CA SER A 254 16.38 13.88 -3.63
C SER A 254 17.64 13.32 -2.94
N PRO A 255 18.79 14.03 -3.02
CA PRO A 255 20.00 13.61 -2.30
C PRO A 255 19.73 13.48 -0.80
N TRP A 256 20.21 12.39 -0.20
CA TRP A 256 19.97 12.14 1.22
C TRP A 256 20.61 13.23 2.09
N PRO A 257 19.84 13.83 3.02
CA PRO A 257 20.40 14.80 3.96
C PRO A 257 21.49 14.14 4.82
N ARG A 258 22.38 14.97 5.37
CA ARG A 258 23.52 14.50 6.17
C ARG A 258 23.10 13.55 7.30
N SER A 259 22.04 13.88 8.02
CA SER A 259 21.50 13.07 9.13
C SER A 259 21.08 11.67 8.70
N LEU A 260 20.46 11.53 7.52
CA LEU A 260 20.09 10.23 6.98
C LEU A 260 21.32 9.44 6.53
N ARG A 261 22.31 10.09 5.90
CA ARG A 261 23.56 9.44 5.52
C ARG A 261 24.32 8.92 6.75
N GLU A 262 24.42 9.71 7.81
CA GLU A 262 25.02 9.28 9.09
C GLU A 262 24.23 8.12 9.71
N THR A 263 22.90 8.11 9.59
CA THR A 263 22.07 6.98 10.03
C THR A 263 22.32 5.73 9.20
N ALA A 264 22.40 5.84 7.88
CA ALA A 264 22.72 4.72 6.99
C ALA A 264 24.13 4.16 7.26
N MET A 265 25.12 5.03 7.51
CA MET A 265 26.47 4.60 7.90
C MET A 265 26.46 3.82 9.21
N ARG A 266 25.77 4.31 10.25
CA ARG A 266 25.63 3.60 11.53
C ARG A 266 24.97 2.22 11.36
N ILE A 267 23.92 2.13 10.54
CA ILE A 267 23.25 0.87 10.21
C ILE A 267 24.24 -0.10 9.54
N TYR A 268 25.01 0.40 8.57
CA TYR A 268 26.00 -0.40 7.85
C TYR A 268 27.12 -0.87 8.77
N GLU A 269 27.74 0.01 9.55
CA GLU A 269 28.84 -0.32 10.47
C GLU A 269 28.44 -1.36 11.52
N SER A 270 27.19 -1.27 12.02
CA SER A 270 26.68 -2.18 13.05
C SER A 270 26.36 -3.58 12.54
N ASN A 271 26.18 -3.76 11.22
CA ASN A 271 25.67 -5.02 10.65
C ASN A 271 26.52 -5.59 9.51
N ALA A 272 27.47 -4.80 8.97
CA ALA A 272 28.37 -5.12 7.86
C ALA A 272 27.73 -5.99 6.76
N PRO A 273 26.58 -5.58 6.16
CA PRO A 273 25.95 -6.36 5.09
C PRO A 273 26.91 -6.43 3.90
N LEU A 274 27.47 -7.62 3.64
CA LEU A 274 28.23 -7.89 2.44
C LEU A 274 27.24 -7.90 1.28
N LEU A 275 27.29 -6.86 0.46
CA LEU A 275 26.50 -6.79 -0.77
C LEU A 275 26.97 -7.93 -1.68
N VAL A 276 26.16 -8.97 -1.82
CA VAL A 276 26.43 -10.09 -2.75
C VAL A 276 26.00 -9.66 -4.15
N SER A 277 26.54 -8.55 -4.64
CA SER A 277 26.56 -8.34 -6.08
C SER A 277 27.78 -9.09 -6.60
N THR A 278 27.57 -9.98 -7.57
CA THR A 278 28.63 -10.31 -8.53
C THR A 278 29.32 -9.01 -8.95
N PRO A 279 30.67 -8.99 -9.02
CA PRO A 279 31.42 -7.75 -9.15
C PRO A 279 30.88 -6.96 -10.33
N ARG A 280 30.28 -5.80 -10.02
CA ARG A 280 29.81 -4.85 -11.04
C ARG A 280 31.04 -4.52 -11.87
N ILE A 281 30.97 -4.75 -13.18
CA ILE A 281 32.02 -4.38 -14.12
C ILE A 281 32.38 -2.93 -13.78
N HIS A 282 33.63 -2.72 -13.37
CA HIS A 282 34.15 -1.39 -13.07
C HIS A 282 34.08 -0.57 -14.36
N LEU A 283 32.98 0.16 -14.56
CA LEU A 283 32.98 1.27 -15.49
C LEU A 283 33.95 2.29 -14.91
N GLN A 284 35.15 2.32 -15.49
CA GLN A 284 36.16 3.31 -15.13
C GLN A 284 35.54 4.69 -15.32
N VAL A 285 35.57 5.49 -14.25
CA VAL A 285 35.34 6.94 -14.37
C VAL A 285 36.35 7.43 -15.40
N PRO A 286 35.92 8.05 -16.52
CA PRO A 286 36.85 8.64 -17.46
C PRO A 286 37.70 9.64 -16.67
N LEU A 287 38.99 9.36 -16.56
CA LEU A 287 39.95 10.33 -16.04
C LEU A 287 39.92 11.51 -17.00
N VAL A 288 39.20 12.56 -16.62
CA VAL A 288 39.36 13.86 -17.27
C VAL A 288 40.79 14.28 -16.98
N ASN A 289 41.66 14.12 -17.97
CA ASN A 289 43.04 14.57 -17.91
C ASN A 289 43.03 16.11 -17.93
N VAL A 290 42.88 16.73 -16.75
CA VAL A 290 42.89 18.19 -16.57
C VAL A 290 44.23 18.81 -17.03
N GLY A 291 45.26 17.99 -17.27
CA GLY A 291 46.54 18.40 -17.83
C GLY A 291 46.57 18.63 -19.36
N ARG A 292 45.55 18.20 -20.13
CA ARG A 292 45.53 18.39 -21.61
C ARG A 292 44.53 19.44 -22.11
N ALA A 293 43.51 19.78 -21.33
CA ALA A 293 42.52 20.80 -21.70
C ALA A 293 43.07 22.25 -21.71
N LYS A 294 44.26 22.49 -21.15
CA LYS A 294 44.95 23.80 -21.24
C LYS A 294 45.81 23.99 -22.50
N ALA A 295 46.04 22.94 -23.29
CA ALA A 295 46.83 23.05 -24.52
C ALA A 295 45.99 23.35 -25.77
N GLU A 296 44.67 23.14 -25.72
CA GLU A 296 43.78 23.28 -26.90
C GLU A 296 42.75 24.42 -26.76
N ALA A 297 42.64 25.07 -25.59
CA ALA A 297 41.78 26.26 -25.40
C ALA A 297 42.45 27.57 -25.85
N GLY A 298 43.24 27.51 -26.93
CA GLY A 298 44.06 28.60 -27.43
C GLY A 298 44.02 28.71 -28.94
N THR A 299 42.85 28.63 -29.57
CA THR A 299 42.50 29.31 -30.83
C THR A 299 41.09 28.91 -31.29
N GLY A 300 40.22 29.90 -31.48
CA GLY A 300 39.15 29.83 -32.49
C GLY A 300 37.78 29.30 -32.06
N SER A 301 36.89 30.24 -31.73
CA SER A 301 35.45 30.31 -32.04
C SER A 301 34.60 29.04 -32.05
N LEU A 302 33.58 29.06 -31.17
CA LEU A 302 32.34 28.31 -31.30
C LEU A 302 31.72 28.51 -32.70
N LEU A 303 31.39 27.40 -33.37
CA LEU A 303 30.24 27.37 -34.27
C LEU A 303 29.45 26.06 -34.07
N LEU A 304 28.16 26.28 -33.89
CA LEU A 304 27.09 25.32 -33.67
C LEU A 304 26.72 24.58 -34.98
N LEU A 305 26.13 23.39 -34.78
CA LEU A 305 25.10 22.71 -35.58
C LEU A 305 25.51 21.63 -36.61
N VAL A 306 25.00 20.43 -36.26
CA VAL A 306 24.20 19.48 -37.06
C VAL A 306 24.95 18.36 -37.83
N THR A 307 24.42 17.17 -37.57
CA THR A 307 24.59 15.81 -38.14
C THR A 307 24.48 15.77 -39.69
N PRO A 308 24.61 14.63 -40.43
CA PRO A 308 24.63 13.20 -40.05
C PRO A 308 25.65 12.34 -40.85
N LEU A 309 25.62 11.00 -40.74
CA LEU A 309 25.80 9.99 -41.82
C LEU A 309 26.16 8.64 -41.18
N THR A 310 25.20 7.74 -40.92
CA THR A 310 24.76 6.61 -41.76
C THR A 310 25.83 5.87 -42.58
N ALA A 311 25.86 4.56 -42.28
CA ALA A 311 26.02 3.40 -43.15
C ALA A 311 27.44 2.97 -43.56
N TRP A 312 27.74 1.70 -43.29
CA TRP A 312 28.21 0.77 -44.33
C TRP A 312 27.72 -0.65 -44.03
N GLN A 313 27.29 -1.32 -45.09
CA GLN A 313 26.50 -2.55 -45.15
C GLN A 313 27.36 -3.83 -45.27
N SER A 314 26.73 -4.93 -44.86
CA SER A 314 26.67 -6.26 -45.51
C SER A 314 27.94 -7.07 -45.78
N SER A 315 27.89 -8.32 -45.31
CA SER A 315 28.21 -9.47 -46.16
C SER A 315 27.26 -10.63 -45.85
N SER A 316 26.55 -11.01 -46.90
CA SER A 316 25.67 -12.16 -47.11
C SER A 316 26.22 -13.52 -46.67
N LEU A 317 25.32 -14.46 -46.33
CA LEU A 317 25.22 -15.78 -46.96
C LEU A 317 23.94 -16.52 -46.51
N SER A 318 23.06 -16.76 -47.47
CA SER A 318 22.06 -17.84 -47.59
C SER A 318 22.06 -18.20 -49.08
N PRO A 319 21.83 -19.45 -49.53
CA PRO A 319 20.57 -20.21 -49.36
C PRO A 319 20.86 -21.74 -49.14
N ALA A 320 19.97 -22.74 -49.12
CA ALA A 320 18.64 -23.00 -49.70
C ALA A 320 18.02 -24.23 -48.96
N SER A 321 16.76 -24.21 -48.51
CA SER A 321 15.54 -24.74 -49.15
C SER A 321 15.47 -26.25 -49.48
N SER A 322 14.51 -26.95 -48.86
CA SER A 322 13.47 -27.83 -49.47
C SER A 322 12.59 -28.38 -48.33
N ALA A 323 11.29 -28.06 -48.22
CA ALA A 323 10.14 -28.64 -48.97
C ALA A 323 10.10 -30.17 -48.86
N GLY A 324 9.06 -30.86 -48.36
CA GLY A 324 7.72 -30.50 -47.93
C GLY A 324 6.91 -31.79 -47.62
N SER A 325 5.58 -31.63 -47.55
CA SER A 325 4.50 -32.66 -47.64
C SER A 325 4.37 -33.65 -46.46
N SER A 326 3.40 -33.48 -45.55
CA SER A 326 1.96 -33.85 -45.63
C SER A 326 1.67 -35.32 -45.32
N LEU A 327 0.74 -35.58 -44.36
CA LEU A 327 -0.43 -36.48 -44.44
C LEU A 327 -0.78 -37.15 -43.09
N THR A 328 -1.99 -36.83 -42.63
CA THR A 328 -3.06 -37.70 -42.07
C THR A 328 -2.70 -38.89 -41.18
N SER A 329 -3.28 -38.87 -39.97
CA SER A 329 -4.37 -39.79 -39.54
C SER A 329 -5.00 -39.25 -38.27
#